data_AF-A0A8K0KCP4-F1
#
_entry.id   AF-A0A8K0KCP4-F1
#
_cell.length_a   1.000
_cell.length_b   1.000
_cell.length_c   1.000
_cell.angle_alpha   90.00
_cell.angle_beta   90.00
_cell.angle_gamma   90.00
#
_symmetry.space_group_name_H-M   'P 1'
#
loop_
_entity.id
_entity.type
_entity.pdbx_description
1 polymer ?
#
loop_
_entity_poly.entity_id
_entity_poly.type
_entity_poly.pdbx_seq_one_letter_code
_entity_poly.pdbx_strand_id
1 'polypeptide(L)'
;MSSNADLLSQLHQNTNEQTKTTASTKGGPMPSPLINYDPMLTPSLSPLAPCIFCDEHFGLDQEGNEIALLQHMFFQHRLVISDSQHIPSLISYCTYWKARLASNPPSEFFFGIDVAPNDYALTSDSNGSYYLLSDQLPEDRELREGLQKKRLV
;
A
#
# COMPACT_ATOMS: atom_id res chain seq x y z
N MET A 1 -42.35 -7.33 31.72
CA MET A 1 -42.24 -6.34 30.62
C MET A 1 -41.31 -5.24 31.09
N SER A 2 -40.03 -5.31 30.74
CA SER A 2 -39.13 -4.16 30.74
C SER A 2 -38.13 -4.36 29.61
N SER A 3 -37.91 -3.27 28.90
CA SER A 3 -37.46 -3.19 27.52
C SER A 3 -35.94 -3.28 27.40
N ASN A 4 -35.43 -3.94 26.37
CA ASN A 4 -33.99 -3.99 26.00
C ASN A 4 -33.46 -2.66 25.43
N ALA A 5 -34.11 -1.53 25.74
CA ALA A 5 -33.75 -0.20 25.23
C ALA A 5 -32.77 0.57 26.15
N ASP A 6 -32.49 0.08 27.36
CA ASP A 6 -31.73 0.84 28.37
C ASP A 6 -30.21 0.64 28.32
N LEU A 7 -29.70 -0.33 27.55
CA LEU A 7 -28.24 -0.61 27.54
C LEU A 7 -27.43 0.19 26.51
N LEU A 8 -28.07 0.88 25.56
CA LEU A 8 -27.37 1.57 24.46
C LEU A 8 -27.12 3.07 24.68
N SER A 9 -27.55 3.64 25.81
CA SER A 9 -27.38 5.08 26.09
C SER A 9 -26.17 5.40 26.98
N GLN A 10 -25.40 4.41 27.43
CA GLN A 10 -24.31 4.63 28.42
C GLN A 10 -22.87 4.60 27.85
N LEU A 11 -22.68 4.43 26.54
CA LEU A 11 -21.33 4.37 25.94
C LEU A 11 -20.86 5.65 25.23
N HIS A 12 -21.68 6.70 25.15
CA HIS A 12 -21.32 7.93 24.40
C HIS A 12 -20.95 9.16 25.24
N GLN A 13 -20.65 9.02 26.54
CA GLN A 13 -20.39 10.20 27.40
C GLN A 13 -18.97 10.33 27.95
N ASN A 14 -18.05 9.41 27.67
CA ASN A 14 -16.67 9.54 28.15
C ASN A 14 -15.71 9.59 26.98
N THR A 15 -15.42 10.80 26.50
CA THR A 15 -14.05 11.32 26.24
C THR A 15 -14.22 12.72 25.65
N ASN A 16 -14.54 13.67 26.52
CA ASN A 16 -14.24 15.05 26.22
C ASN A 16 -13.95 15.77 27.53
N GLU A 17 -13.04 16.73 27.43
CA GLU A 17 -12.65 17.69 28.47
C GLU A 17 -11.56 17.23 29.46
N GLN A 18 -10.31 17.61 29.12
CA GLN A 18 -9.41 18.40 29.97
C GLN A 18 -8.24 18.82 29.07
N THR A 19 -8.11 20.09 28.70
CA THR A 19 -7.59 21.12 29.60
C THR A 19 -7.96 22.51 29.09
N LYS A 20 -8.51 23.31 29.99
CA LYS A 20 -8.74 24.76 29.87
C LYS A 20 -7.58 25.48 30.58
N THR A 21 -7.57 26.81 30.47
CA THR A 21 -6.89 27.81 31.34
C THR A 21 -5.54 28.28 30.76
N THR A 22 -5.19 29.55 30.49
CA THR A 22 -5.79 30.90 30.60
C THR A 22 -4.84 31.93 29.97
N ALA A 23 -5.37 33.13 29.71
CA ALA A 23 -4.74 34.46 29.85
C ALA A 23 -4.11 35.16 28.62
N SER A 24 -4.87 36.13 28.13
CA SER A 24 -4.49 37.46 27.62
C SER A 24 -3.05 37.94 27.86
N THR A 25 -2.36 38.44 26.83
CA THR A 25 -1.55 39.68 26.83
C THR A 25 -1.08 40.05 25.41
N LYS A 26 -0.90 41.36 25.23
CA LYS A 26 -0.59 42.17 24.05
C LYS A 26 0.69 41.75 23.28
N GLY A 27 0.79 42.27 22.06
CA GLY A 27 1.83 41.94 21.07
C GLY A 27 3.28 42.23 21.46
N GLY A 28 4.15 41.49 20.77
CA GLY A 28 5.60 41.59 20.67
C GLY A 28 6.12 40.47 19.75
N PRO A 29 7.28 40.60 19.09
CA PRO A 29 7.80 39.56 18.19
C PRO A 29 8.22 38.33 19.01
N MET A 30 7.76 37.14 18.62
CA MET A 30 8.18 35.87 19.22
C MET A 30 9.67 35.62 18.93
N PRO A 31 10.50 35.24 19.92
CA PRO A 31 11.81 34.67 19.66
C PRO A 31 11.65 33.20 19.23
N SER A 32 12.43 32.81 18.22
CA SER A 32 12.50 31.46 17.68
C SER A 32 12.77 30.42 18.77
N PRO A 33 12.07 29.27 18.80
CA PRO A 33 12.53 28.13 19.56
C PRO A 33 13.68 27.48 18.79
N LEU A 34 14.89 27.53 19.36
CA LEU A 34 15.95 26.62 18.97
C LEU A 34 15.51 25.22 19.39
N ILE A 35 14.79 24.51 18.51
CA ILE A 35 14.57 23.09 18.64
C ILE A 35 15.96 22.46 18.55
N ASN A 36 16.44 21.92 19.68
CA ASN A 36 17.61 21.08 19.72
C ASN A 36 17.25 19.80 18.95
N TYR A 37 17.48 19.82 17.63
CA TYR A 37 17.36 18.65 16.78
C TYR A 37 18.45 17.68 17.20
N ASP A 38 18.07 16.67 17.98
CA ASP A 38 18.88 15.47 18.17
C ASP A 38 18.97 14.75 16.81
N PRO A 39 20.15 14.69 16.15
CA PRO A 39 20.26 14.16 14.80
C PRO A 39 20.19 12.62 14.73
N MET A 40 19.94 11.91 15.85
CA MET A 40 20.12 10.46 15.90
C MET A 40 18.84 9.61 15.95
N LEU A 41 17.66 10.18 15.74
CA LEU A 41 16.44 9.39 15.46
C LEU A 41 15.93 9.64 14.05
N THR A 42 16.72 9.28 13.04
CA THR A 42 16.13 8.82 11.78
C THR A 42 15.59 7.41 12.05
N PRO A 43 14.27 7.16 11.95
CA PRO A 43 13.78 5.79 11.87
C PRO A 43 14.50 5.17 10.68
N SER A 44 15.19 4.05 10.87
CA SER A 44 15.61 3.22 9.73
C SER A 44 14.33 2.94 8.95
N LEU A 45 14.14 3.60 7.79
CA LEU A 45 12.98 3.35 6.96
C LEU A 45 13.10 1.89 6.54
N SER A 46 12.34 1.00 7.19
CA SER A 46 12.28 -0.39 6.80
C SER A 46 11.89 -0.42 5.33
N PRO A 47 12.57 -1.22 4.50
CA PRO A 47 12.33 -1.18 3.07
C PRO A 47 10.92 -1.73 2.80
N LEU A 48 10.01 -0.86 2.36
CA LEU A 48 8.61 -1.18 2.08
C LEU A 48 8.39 -1.34 0.57
N ALA A 49 7.72 -2.42 0.16
CA ALA A 49 7.21 -2.57 -1.20
C ALA A 49 5.88 -1.83 -1.34
N PRO A 50 5.72 -0.92 -2.31
CA PRO A 50 4.42 -0.32 -2.60
C PRO A 50 3.53 -1.30 -3.38
N CYS A 51 2.21 -1.19 -3.22
CA CYS A 51 1.30 -1.70 -4.23
C CYS A 51 1.48 -0.91 -5.55
N ILE A 52 1.38 -1.60 -6.68
CA ILE A 52 1.56 -1.01 -8.02
C ILE A 52 0.39 -0.09 -8.41
N PHE A 53 -0.80 -0.30 -7.84
CA PHE A 53 -2.04 0.41 -8.21
C PHE A 53 -2.58 1.36 -7.15
N CYS A 54 -2.16 1.24 -5.88
CA CYS A 54 -2.67 2.06 -4.78
C CYS A 54 -1.54 2.46 -3.82
N ASP A 55 -1.89 3.18 -2.75
CA ASP A 55 -0.93 3.72 -1.78
C ASP A 55 -0.65 2.83 -0.57
N GLU A 56 -1.11 1.57 -0.59
CA GLU A 56 -0.70 0.59 0.40
C GLU A 56 0.77 0.18 0.23
N HIS A 57 1.44 -0.07 1.36
CA HIS A 57 2.85 -0.43 1.43
C HIS A 57 3.03 -1.62 2.38
N PHE A 58 3.93 -2.53 2.04
CA PHE A 58 4.12 -3.80 2.74
C PHE A 58 5.60 -3.96 3.11
N GLY A 59 5.89 -4.20 4.39
CA GLY A 59 7.25 -4.48 4.84
C GLY A 59 7.65 -5.90 4.48
N LEU A 60 8.67 -6.08 3.65
CA LEU A 60 9.10 -7.42 3.21
C LEU A 60 10.19 -8.01 4.12
N ASP A 61 10.37 -7.45 5.31
CA ASP A 61 11.31 -7.87 6.33
C ASP A 61 10.84 -9.11 7.12
N GLN A 62 9.55 -9.41 7.08
CA GLN A 62 8.94 -10.54 7.79
C GLN A 62 8.45 -11.61 6.81
N GLU A 63 8.61 -12.87 7.21
CA GLU A 63 8.13 -14.03 6.45
C GLU A 63 6.60 -13.94 6.29
N GLY A 64 6.12 -14.16 5.06
CA GLY A 64 4.69 -14.10 4.72
C GLY A 64 4.17 -12.72 4.26
N ASN A 65 4.89 -11.63 4.49
CA ASN A 65 4.45 -10.31 4.01
C ASN A 65 4.52 -10.16 2.48
N GLU A 66 5.40 -10.91 1.82
CA GLU A 66 5.39 -11.04 0.35
C GLU A 66 4.07 -11.64 -0.15
N ILE A 67 3.55 -12.66 0.56
CA ILE A 67 2.27 -13.28 0.24
C ILE A 67 1.14 -12.27 0.47
N ALA A 68 1.19 -11.49 1.56
CA ALA A 68 0.19 -10.46 1.85
C ALA A 68 0.14 -9.40 0.73
N LEU A 69 1.30 -8.94 0.23
CA LEU A 69 1.38 -8.03 -0.91
C LEU A 69 0.73 -8.64 -2.16
N LEU A 70 1.08 -9.89 -2.50
CA LEU A 70 0.55 -10.57 -3.69
C LEU A 70 -0.96 -10.83 -3.57
N GLN A 71 -1.44 -11.19 -2.38
CA GLN A 71 -2.87 -11.35 -2.10
C GLN A 71 -3.62 -10.02 -2.25
N HIS A 72 -3.06 -8.94 -1.71
CA HIS A 72 -3.63 -7.60 -1.90
C HIS A 72 -3.77 -7.28 -3.40
N MET A 73 -2.70 -7.47 -4.18
CA MET A 73 -2.71 -7.26 -5.63
C MET A 73 -3.75 -8.12 -6.36
N PHE A 74 -3.89 -9.38 -5.95
CA PHE A 74 -4.85 -10.31 -6.54
C PHE A 74 -6.31 -9.91 -6.23
N PHE A 75 -6.65 -9.70 -4.96
CA PHE A 75 -8.04 -9.48 -4.55
C PHE A 75 -8.52 -8.05 -4.81
N GLN A 76 -7.67 -7.04 -4.59
CA GLN A 76 -8.08 -5.63 -4.73
C GLN A 76 -7.91 -5.11 -6.15
N HIS A 77 -6.91 -5.62 -6.88
CA HIS A 77 -6.53 -5.08 -8.19
C HIS A 77 -6.59 -6.09 -9.33
N ARG A 78 -6.99 -7.35 -9.06
CA ARG A 78 -7.03 -8.45 -10.05
C ARG A 78 -5.70 -8.62 -10.79
N LEU A 79 -4.59 -8.32 -10.12
CA LEU A 79 -3.25 -8.47 -10.68
C LEU A 79 -2.65 -9.80 -10.25
N VAL A 80 -2.10 -10.52 -11.21
CA VAL A 80 -1.30 -11.72 -11.03
C VAL A 80 0.13 -11.43 -11.48
N ILE A 81 1.11 -11.79 -10.64
CA ILE A 81 2.53 -11.76 -11.00
C ILE A 81 2.99 -13.21 -11.10
N SER A 82 3.22 -13.70 -12.32
CA SER A 82 3.74 -15.04 -12.54
C SER A 82 5.16 -15.18 -12.01
N ASP A 83 5.45 -16.33 -11.40
CA ASP A 83 6.79 -16.70 -10.95
C ASP A 83 7.44 -15.62 -10.07
N SER A 84 6.65 -15.02 -9.16
CA SER A 84 7.10 -13.96 -8.26
C SER A 84 8.31 -14.36 -7.41
N GLN A 85 8.44 -15.65 -7.10
CA GLN A 85 9.60 -16.28 -6.44
C GLN A 85 10.95 -16.06 -7.17
N HIS A 86 10.93 -15.78 -8.47
CA HIS A 86 12.14 -15.50 -9.27
C HIS A 86 12.48 -14.02 -9.36
N ILE A 87 11.67 -13.15 -8.73
CA ILE A 87 11.91 -11.71 -8.68
C ILE A 87 12.88 -11.41 -7.53
N PRO A 88 14.09 -10.91 -7.80
CA PRO A 88 15.13 -10.77 -6.76
C PRO A 88 14.84 -9.72 -5.69
N SER A 89 13.98 -8.76 -6.00
CA SER A 89 13.58 -7.67 -5.11
C SER A 89 12.18 -7.20 -5.50
N LEU A 90 11.16 -7.66 -4.76
CA LEU A 90 9.78 -7.23 -4.96
C LEU A 90 9.61 -5.72 -4.70
N ILE A 91 10.40 -5.13 -3.80
CA ILE A 91 10.40 -3.69 -3.54
C ILE A 91 10.76 -2.90 -4.80
N SER A 92 11.91 -3.24 -5.40
CA SER A 92 12.40 -2.55 -6.60
C SER A 92 11.46 -2.78 -7.78
N TYR A 93 10.95 -4.01 -7.90
CA TYR A 93 10.01 -4.42 -8.94
C TYR A 93 8.70 -3.62 -8.87
N CYS A 94 8.05 -3.57 -7.70
CA CYS A 94 6.78 -2.86 -7.54
C CYS A 94 6.96 -1.34 -7.67
N THR A 95 8.08 -0.81 -7.19
CA THR A 95 8.41 0.62 -7.33
C THR A 95 8.53 1.01 -8.81
N TYR A 96 9.20 0.19 -9.63
CA TYR A 96 9.30 0.43 -11.06
C TYR A 96 7.91 0.46 -11.71
N TRP A 97 7.10 -0.57 -11.49
CA TRP A 97 5.78 -0.68 -12.11
C TRP A 97 4.83 0.43 -11.65
N LYS A 98 4.85 0.81 -10.36
CA LYS A 98 4.06 1.96 -9.87
C LYS A 98 4.43 3.24 -10.61
N ALA A 99 5.73 3.52 -10.80
CA ALA A 99 6.19 4.69 -11.55
C ALA A 99 5.86 4.59 -13.05
N ARG A 100 5.96 3.40 -13.63
CA ARG A 100 5.66 3.15 -15.04
C ARG A 100 4.18 3.41 -15.36
N LEU A 101 3.29 2.94 -14.50
CA LEU A 101 1.85 3.14 -14.63
C LEU A 101 1.37 4.56 -14.29
N ALA A 102 2.18 5.34 -13.58
CA ALA A 102 1.87 6.76 -13.40
C ALA A 102 1.89 7.52 -14.74
N SER A 103 2.59 6.99 -15.75
CA SER A 103 2.73 7.63 -17.07
C SER A 103 1.70 7.12 -18.09
N ASN A 104 1.22 5.88 -17.97
CA ASN A 104 0.43 5.20 -18.99
C ASN A 104 -0.54 4.19 -18.37
N PRO A 105 -1.69 3.90 -19.02
CA PRO A 105 -2.67 2.99 -18.46
C PRO A 105 -2.18 1.53 -18.43
N PRO A 106 -2.68 0.72 -17.48
CA PRO A 106 -2.35 -0.70 -17.32
C PRO A 106 -2.49 -1.54 -18.59
N SER A 107 -3.51 -1.25 -19.40
CA SER A 107 -3.86 -1.99 -20.62
C SER A 107 -2.77 -2.03 -21.69
N GLU A 108 -1.76 -1.15 -21.61
CA GLU A 108 -0.66 -1.13 -22.58
C GLU A 108 0.50 -2.08 -22.23
N PHE A 109 0.58 -2.53 -20.97
CA PHE A 109 1.72 -3.33 -20.49
C PHE A 109 1.34 -4.73 -20.02
N PHE A 110 0.10 -4.93 -19.60
CA PHE A 110 -0.33 -6.20 -19.04
C PHE A 110 -1.07 -7.04 -20.06
N PHE A 111 -0.89 -8.36 -19.97
CA PHE A 111 -1.81 -9.26 -20.63
C PHE A 111 -3.12 -9.30 -19.85
N GLY A 112 -4.23 -8.95 -20.50
CA GLY A 112 -5.57 -9.18 -19.98
C GLY A 112 -5.93 -10.66 -20.09
N ILE A 113 -6.29 -11.29 -18.98
CA ILE A 113 -6.83 -12.65 -18.95
C ILE A 113 -8.31 -12.55 -18.67
N ASP A 114 -9.13 -12.89 -19.66
CA ASP A 114 -10.58 -13.00 -19.48
C ASP A 114 -10.91 -14.28 -18.73
N VAL A 115 -11.38 -14.15 -17.50
CA VAL A 115 -11.90 -15.29 -16.74
C VAL A 115 -13.39 -15.35 -16.98
N ALA A 116 -13.86 -16.49 -17.49
CA ALA A 116 -15.29 -16.72 -17.68
C ALA A 116 -16.02 -16.52 -16.34
N PRO A 117 -17.13 -15.75 -16.31
CA PRO A 117 -17.85 -15.50 -15.07
C PRO A 117 -18.34 -16.82 -14.51
N ASN A 118 -17.83 -17.19 -13.33
CA ASN A 118 -18.42 -18.27 -12.56
C ASN A 118 -19.52 -17.69 -11.64
N ASP A 119 -20.46 -18.53 -11.25
CA ASP A 119 -21.71 -18.24 -10.52
C ASP A 119 -21.50 -17.57 -9.14
N TYR A 120 -20.25 -17.46 -8.68
CA TYR A 120 -19.82 -16.77 -7.47
C TYR A 120 -19.20 -15.38 -7.72
N ALA A 121 -19.29 -14.84 -8.94
CA ALA A 121 -18.91 -13.47 -9.24
C ALA A 121 -19.89 -12.51 -8.55
N LEU A 122 -19.59 -12.18 -7.29
CA LEU A 122 -20.22 -11.12 -6.53
C LEU A 122 -20.15 -9.82 -7.32
N THR A 123 -21.27 -9.49 -7.94
CA THR A 123 -21.83 -8.14 -8.14
C THR A 123 -20.84 -6.98 -7.93
N SER A 124 -20.21 -6.51 -9.01
CA SER A 124 -20.05 -5.07 -9.31
C SER A 124 -19.21 -4.82 -10.57
N ASP A 125 -19.91 -4.41 -11.64
CA ASP A 125 -19.55 -3.40 -12.66
C ASP A 125 -18.17 -3.35 -13.35
N SER A 126 -17.30 -4.35 -13.18
CA SER A 126 -16.05 -4.46 -13.95
C SER A 126 -15.97 -5.81 -14.66
N ASN A 127 -15.63 -5.80 -15.96
CA ASN A 127 -15.30 -7.00 -16.73
C ASN A 127 -14.38 -7.89 -15.88
N GLY A 128 -14.69 -9.19 -15.76
CA GLY A 128 -13.97 -10.15 -14.91
C GLY A 128 -12.53 -10.47 -15.33
N SER A 129 -11.87 -9.55 -16.03
CA SER A 129 -10.53 -9.70 -16.57
C SER A 129 -9.48 -9.44 -15.48
N TYR A 130 -8.45 -10.29 -15.45
CA TYR A 130 -7.27 -10.14 -14.59
C TYR A 130 -6.12 -9.54 -15.40
N TYR A 131 -5.26 -8.76 -14.75
CA TYR A 131 -4.01 -8.30 -15.33
C TYR A 131 -2.90 -9.28 -14.99
N LEU A 132 -2.08 -9.64 -15.97
CA LEU A 132 -0.94 -10.53 -15.78
C LEU A 132 0.39 -9.82 -16.07
N LEU A 133 1.31 -9.90 -15.10
CA LEU A 133 2.74 -9.65 -15.27
C LEU A 133 3.50 -10.97 -15.33
N SER A 134 4.26 -11.17 -16.41
CA SER A 134 5.08 -12.38 -16.61
C SER A 134 6.31 -12.08 -17.45
N ASP A 135 7.32 -12.95 -17.37
CA ASP A 135 8.53 -12.90 -18.18
C ASP A 135 8.30 -13.09 -19.70
N GLN A 136 7.08 -13.40 -20.12
CA GLN A 136 6.67 -13.40 -21.53
C GLN A 136 6.48 -11.97 -22.07
N LEU A 137 6.28 -10.98 -21.18
CA LEU A 137 6.27 -9.57 -21.54
C LEU A 137 7.71 -9.08 -21.68
N PRO A 138 8.12 -8.52 -22.83
CA PRO A 138 9.50 -8.08 -23.05
C PRO A 138 10.02 -7.13 -21.97
N GLU A 139 9.21 -6.15 -21.57
CA GLU A 139 9.56 -5.16 -20.55
C GLU A 139 9.69 -5.79 -19.15
N ASP A 140 8.78 -6.70 -18.79
CA ASP A 140 8.83 -7.38 -17.49
C ASP A 140 10.04 -8.30 -17.40
N ARG A 141 10.37 -8.99 -18.50
CA ARG A 141 11.58 -9.83 -18.60
C ARG A 141 12.85 -9.01 -18.40
N GLU A 142 12.97 -7.90 -19.14
CA GLU A 142 14.13 -7.00 -19.04
C GLU A 142 14.30 -6.44 -17.63
N LEU A 143 13.20 -6.08 -16.97
CA LEU A 143 13.21 -5.63 -15.58
C LEU A 143 13.72 -6.73 -14.64
N ARG A 144 13.15 -7.94 -14.72
CA ARG A 144 13.56 -9.07 -13.87
C ARG A 144 15.04 -9.40 -14.04
N GLU A 145 15.52 -9.47 -15.27
CA GLU A 145 16.94 -9.71 -15.58
C GLU A 145 17.83 -8.56 -15.05
N GLY A 146 17.39 -7.31 -15.21
CA GLY A 146 18.10 -6.14 -14.70
C GLY A 146 18.25 -6.16 -13.18
N LEU A 147 17.19 -6.56 -12.45
CA LEU A 147 17.22 -6.73 -11.00
C LEU A 147 18.14 -7.89 -10.58
N GLN A 148 18.16 -8.99 -11.34
CA GLN A 148 19.03 -10.13 -11.07
C GLN A 148 20.51 -9.74 -11.19
N LYS A 149 20.87 -9.03 -12.26
CA LYS A 149 22.25 -8.56 -12.50
C LYS A 149 22.73 -7.60 -11.40
N LYS A 150 21.86 -6.71 -10.90
CA LYS A 150 22.18 -5.76 -9.82
C LYS A 150 22.41 -6.42 -8.46
N ARG A 151 21.94 -7.66 -8.25
CA ARG A 151 22.17 -8.42 -7.02
C ARG A 151 23.51 -9.17 -7.00
N LEU A 152 24.19 -9.26 -8.15
CA LEU A 152 25.43 -10.03 -8.34
C LEU A 152 26.71 -9.17 -8.31
N VAL A 153 26.65 -7.96 -7.76
CA VAL A 153 27.83 -7.07 -7.60
C VAL A 153 28.40 -7.13 -6.19
#